data_AF-A0A3C1ZDF2-F1
#
_entry.id   AF-A0A3C1ZDF2-F1
#
_cell.length_a   1.000
_cell.length_b   1.000
_cell.length_c   1.000
_cell.angle_alpha   90.00
_cell.angle_beta   90.00
_cell.angle_gamma   90.00
#
_symmetry.space_group_name_H-M   'P 1'
#
loop_
_entity.id
_entity.type
_entity.pdbx_description
1 polymer ?
#
loop_
_entity_poly.entity_id
_entity_poly.type
_entity_poly.pdbx_seq_one_letter_code
_entity_poly.pdbx_strand_id
1 'polypeptide(L)'
;MMVAAFVPATAQEHQCSGKGKACDGGAAMECCQKKVLVGQQAEAWARENADRLVDNYLAKAGNKLDPDELRKELAEIGYDGTDVPSYRAAERVLVDRAYERMLASAVAAGKTSIILLTGTGGSGKSFSTRTMDFSGEGMLYDSAFNSYKKLSSVIDQAKAAGMTHVKVIAIYNDLITCFKNSIARGKRAKRFLGLKYLIGAFRNNINKISLLHMNYPDVELVTIDNTGNNGGRPVTVEEAEQWQYDVPADLITRMLVHFLHEIDEGELVGQQILSVAGDDYLQIEGMNDTGEALVREIDRRVQAVKQEMKH
;
A
#
# COMPACT_ATOMS: atom_id res chain seq x y z
N MET A 1 -65.09 9.36 23.57
CA MET A 1 -64.17 8.78 24.58
C MET A 1 -63.33 7.72 23.89
N MET A 2 -62.17 8.11 23.40
CA MET A 2 -61.19 7.21 22.76
C MET A 2 -60.01 7.07 23.72
N VAL A 3 -59.70 5.83 24.10
CA VAL A 3 -58.52 5.49 24.90
C VAL A 3 -57.39 5.18 23.93
N ALA A 4 -56.31 5.94 24.05
CA ALA A 4 -55.12 5.87 23.22
C ALA A 4 -54.25 4.67 23.59
N ALA A 5 -53.71 4.00 22.57
CA ALA A 5 -52.73 2.94 22.66
C ALA A 5 -51.31 3.52 22.80
N PHE A 6 -50.51 2.81 23.59
CA PHE A 6 -49.13 3.10 23.98
C PHE A 6 -48.16 2.74 22.82
N VAL A 7 -47.27 3.66 22.45
CA VAL A 7 -46.14 3.42 21.51
C VAL A 7 -44.84 3.68 22.29
N PRO A 8 -43.86 2.74 22.34
CA PRO A 8 -42.56 3.01 22.92
C PRO A 8 -41.63 3.72 21.92
N ALA A 9 -40.90 4.69 22.45
CA ALA A 9 -40.03 5.62 21.75
C ALA A 9 -38.79 4.93 21.11
N THR A 10 -38.49 5.36 19.89
CA THR A 10 -37.27 5.09 19.15
C THR A 10 -36.08 5.84 19.76
N ALA A 11 -34.97 5.14 19.97
CA ALA A 11 -33.70 5.75 20.34
C ALA A 11 -33.13 6.55 19.16
N GLN A 12 -33.02 7.87 19.33
CA GLN A 12 -32.42 8.77 18.36
C GLN A 12 -30.89 8.69 18.42
N GLU A 13 -30.30 8.50 17.23
CA GLU A 13 -28.88 8.66 16.93
C GLU A 13 -28.41 10.07 17.32
N HIS A 14 -27.32 10.16 18.08
CA HIS A 14 -26.61 11.42 18.31
C HIS A 14 -25.57 11.63 17.22
N GLN A 15 -25.94 12.43 16.20
CA GLN A 15 -25.00 13.11 15.32
C GLN A 15 -24.39 14.31 16.07
N CYS A 16 -23.09 14.26 16.36
CA CYS A 16 -22.34 15.45 16.76
C CYS A 16 -21.98 16.26 15.51
N SER A 17 -22.77 17.32 15.25
CA SER A 17 -22.41 18.39 14.32
C SER A 17 -22.28 19.71 15.08
N GLY A 18 -21.25 20.50 14.76
CA GLY A 18 -21.25 21.94 15.01
C GLY A 18 -20.48 22.47 16.23
N LYS A 19 -19.32 23.06 15.92
CA LYS A 19 -18.80 24.36 16.43
C LYS A 19 -19.08 24.73 17.90
N GLY A 20 -18.00 24.75 18.68
CA GLY A 20 -17.66 25.81 19.63
C GLY A 20 -18.76 26.24 20.61
N LYS A 21 -18.92 25.49 21.68
CA LYS A 21 -19.37 26.01 22.97
C LYS A 21 -18.57 25.35 24.09
N ALA A 22 -18.01 26.18 24.96
CA ALA A 22 -17.31 25.76 26.16
C ALA A 22 -18.24 24.94 27.05
N CYS A 23 -17.81 23.74 27.41
CA CYS A 23 -18.47 22.90 28.40
C CYS A 23 -17.92 23.27 29.79
N ASP A 24 -18.66 24.10 30.51
CA ASP A 24 -18.53 24.22 31.97
C ASP A 24 -19.17 22.99 32.63
N GLY A 25 -18.50 22.46 33.67
CA GLY A 25 -19.12 21.53 34.62
C GLY A 25 -18.70 20.06 34.49
N GLY A 26 -17.50 19.76 34.97
CA GLY A 26 -17.20 18.60 35.85
C GLY A 26 -17.99 17.30 35.72
N ALA A 27 -18.10 16.70 34.53
CA ALA A 27 -18.38 15.26 34.33
C ALA A 27 -18.17 14.83 32.86
N ALA A 28 -17.16 15.37 32.17
CA ALA A 28 -16.85 14.98 30.80
C ALA A 28 -15.36 15.20 30.52
N MET A 29 -14.52 14.30 31.03
CA MET A 29 -13.13 14.21 30.60
C MET A 29 -12.65 12.75 30.58
N GLU A 30 -13.48 11.82 30.13
CA GLU A 30 -12.93 10.77 29.26
C GLU A 30 -12.60 11.47 27.95
N CYS A 31 -11.42 12.09 27.94
CA CYS A 31 -10.73 12.45 26.72
C CYS A 31 -10.80 11.20 25.85
N CYS A 32 -11.50 11.30 24.72
CA CYS A 32 -11.71 10.24 23.75
C CYS A 32 -10.32 9.83 23.22
N GLN A 33 -9.59 9.04 24.01
CA GLN A 33 -8.29 8.53 23.66
C GLN A 33 -8.57 7.63 22.48
N LYS A 34 -8.16 8.11 21.31
CA LYS A 34 -8.26 7.36 20.07
C LYS A 34 -7.62 6.00 20.34
N LYS A 35 -8.44 4.94 20.31
CA LYS A 35 -7.98 3.58 20.59
C LYS A 35 -6.88 3.27 19.57
N VAL A 36 -5.63 3.10 20.01
CA VAL A 36 -4.53 2.72 19.12
C VAL A 36 -4.36 1.20 19.24
N LEU A 37 -4.75 0.46 18.20
CA LEU A 37 -4.52 -0.98 18.12
C LEU A 37 -3.52 -1.28 17.01
N VAL A 38 -2.53 -2.12 17.30
CA VAL A 38 -1.48 -2.52 16.35
C VAL A 38 -1.29 -4.04 16.36
N GLY A 39 -0.68 -4.57 15.31
CA GLY A 39 -0.33 -5.99 15.20
C GLY A 39 -1.55 -6.90 15.32
N GLN A 40 -1.46 -7.92 16.18
CA GLN A 40 -2.52 -8.91 16.36
C GLN A 40 -3.84 -8.31 16.90
N GLN A 41 -3.77 -7.25 17.70
CA GLN A 41 -4.97 -6.59 18.22
C GLN A 41 -5.72 -5.85 17.09
N ALA A 42 -4.98 -5.19 16.20
CA ALA A 42 -5.56 -4.57 15.02
C ALA A 42 -6.19 -5.62 14.09
N GLU A 43 -5.51 -6.75 13.89
CA GLU A 43 -6.02 -7.85 13.07
C GLU A 43 -7.32 -8.43 13.63
N ALA A 44 -7.36 -8.76 14.92
CA ALA A 44 -8.56 -9.31 15.57
C ALA A 44 -9.74 -8.33 15.46
N TRP A 45 -9.51 -7.05 15.76
CA TRP A 45 -10.54 -6.03 15.63
C TRP A 45 -11.04 -5.87 14.18
N ALA A 46 -10.13 -5.91 13.20
CA ALA A 46 -10.50 -5.84 11.79
C ALA A 46 -11.33 -7.06 11.35
N ARG A 47 -11.08 -8.26 11.90
CA ARG A 47 -11.92 -9.46 11.62
C ARG A 47 -13.34 -9.28 12.16
N GLU A 48 -13.50 -8.76 13.37
CA GLU A 48 -14.79 -8.51 13.99
C GLU A 48 -15.60 -7.41 13.27
N ASN A 49 -14.90 -6.47 12.63
CA ASN A 49 -15.50 -5.32 11.95
C ASN A 49 -15.46 -5.42 10.41
N ALA A 50 -15.01 -6.55 9.86
CA ALA A 50 -14.64 -6.65 8.44
C ALA A 50 -15.77 -6.25 7.50
N ASP A 51 -16.97 -6.78 7.74
CA ASP A 51 -18.11 -6.53 6.87
C ASP A 51 -18.49 -5.05 6.81
N ARG A 52 -18.57 -4.37 7.97
CA ARG A 52 -18.87 -2.94 8.05
C ARG A 52 -17.82 -2.08 7.35
N LEU A 53 -16.54 -2.37 7.60
CA LEU A 53 -15.43 -1.59 7.03
C LEU A 53 -15.32 -1.79 5.52
N VAL A 54 -15.53 -3.02 5.05
CA VAL A 54 -15.56 -3.33 3.63
C VAL A 54 -16.78 -2.68 2.97
N ASP A 55 -17.95 -2.67 3.58
CA ASP A 55 -19.13 -1.99 3.03
C ASP A 55 -18.92 -0.48 2.89
N ASN A 56 -18.30 0.16 3.89
CA ASN A 56 -17.90 1.58 3.82
C ASN A 56 -16.94 1.85 2.66
N TYR A 57 -15.98 0.95 2.44
CA TYR A 57 -15.04 1.04 1.33
C TYR A 57 -15.74 0.85 -0.03
N LEU A 58 -16.54 -0.21 -0.17
CA LEU A 58 -17.20 -0.56 -1.42
C LEU A 58 -18.20 0.51 -1.89
N ALA A 59 -18.82 1.24 -0.96
CA ALA A 59 -19.73 2.35 -1.27
C ALA A 59 -19.07 3.49 -2.08
N LYS A 60 -17.73 3.61 -2.04
CA LYS A 60 -16.96 4.67 -2.71
C LYS A 60 -15.91 4.16 -3.70
N ALA A 61 -15.59 2.88 -3.67
CA ALA A 61 -14.46 2.30 -4.42
C ALA A 61 -14.73 2.12 -5.93
N GLY A 62 -16.00 2.08 -6.34
CA GLY A 62 -16.37 1.71 -7.70
C GLY A 62 -15.93 0.28 -8.01
N ASN A 63 -15.26 0.06 -9.15
CA ASN A 63 -14.69 -1.24 -9.51
C ASN A 63 -13.21 -1.40 -9.10
N LYS A 64 -12.62 -0.45 -8.36
CA LYS A 64 -11.21 -0.48 -7.96
C LYS A 64 -11.02 -1.07 -6.56
N LEU A 65 -10.18 -2.08 -6.42
CA LEU A 65 -9.60 -2.49 -5.14
C LEU A 65 -8.21 -1.88 -4.98
N ASP A 66 -8.06 -0.99 -4.02
CA ASP A 66 -6.82 -0.31 -3.66
C ASP A 66 -6.56 -0.53 -2.16
N PRO A 67 -5.63 -1.43 -1.79
CA PRO A 67 -5.31 -1.72 -0.39
C PRO A 67 -4.90 -0.47 0.40
N ASP A 68 -4.31 0.54 -0.24
CA ASP A 68 -3.90 1.76 0.44
C ASP A 68 -5.08 2.66 0.80
N GLU A 69 -6.12 2.70 -0.03
CA GLU A 69 -7.38 3.39 0.28
C GLU A 69 -8.20 2.61 1.31
N LEU A 70 -8.28 1.28 1.18
CA LEU A 70 -8.98 0.43 2.13
C LEU A 70 -8.37 0.49 3.54
N ARG A 71 -7.04 0.62 3.66
CA ARG A 71 -6.36 0.77 4.96
C ARG A 71 -6.83 2.00 5.74
N LYS A 72 -7.34 3.05 5.06
CA LYS A 72 -7.87 4.25 5.72
C LYS A 72 -9.11 3.95 6.57
N GLU A 73 -9.81 2.85 6.32
CA GLU A 73 -10.92 2.39 7.17
C GLU A 73 -10.45 2.02 8.59
N LEU A 74 -9.15 1.77 8.79
CA LEU A 74 -8.56 1.50 10.11
C LEU A 74 -8.28 2.79 10.92
N ALA A 75 -8.73 3.96 10.45
CA ALA A 75 -8.54 5.22 11.16
C ALA A 75 -9.15 5.23 12.57
N GLU A 76 -10.23 4.46 12.79
CA GLU A 76 -10.89 4.29 14.08
C GLU A 76 -9.96 3.68 15.14
N ILE A 77 -9.05 2.80 14.72
CA ILE A 77 -8.08 2.13 15.59
C ILE A 77 -6.69 2.77 15.55
N GLY A 78 -6.61 4.02 15.09
CA GLY A 78 -5.39 4.83 15.19
C GLY A 78 -4.54 4.91 13.93
N TYR A 79 -4.89 4.24 12.83
CA TYR A 79 -4.13 4.38 11.58
C TYR A 79 -4.25 5.80 11.01
N ASP A 80 -3.12 6.42 10.70
CA ASP A 80 -3.03 7.79 10.19
C ASP A 80 -2.18 7.92 8.91
N GLY A 81 -1.71 6.79 8.37
CA GLY A 81 -0.84 6.74 7.20
C GLY A 81 0.66 6.61 7.49
N THR A 82 1.10 6.79 8.74
CA THR A 82 2.54 6.87 9.07
C THR A 82 3.17 5.52 9.41
N ASP A 83 2.40 4.60 9.99
CA ASP A 83 2.85 3.27 10.42
C ASP A 83 2.10 2.17 9.67
N VAL A 84 2.37 2.03 8.38
CA VAL A 84 1.77 0.93 7.59
C VAL A 84 2.11 -0.45 8.17
N PRO A 85 3.38 -0.78 8.56
CA PRO A 85 3.74 -2.10 9.06
C PRO A 85 2.84 -2.62 10.19
N SER A 86 2.51 -1.78 11.17
CA SER A 86 1.68 -2.16 12.32
C SER A 86 0.25 -2.57 11.97
N TYR A 87 -0.28 -2.15 10.82
CA TYR A 87 -1.67 -2.42 10.40
C TYR A 87 -1.75 -3.41 9.22
N ARG A 88 -0.63 -3.92 8.70
CA ARG A 88 -0.62 -4.82 7.52
C ARG A 88 -1.47 -6.08 7.68
N ALA A 89 -1.50 -6.67 8.87
CA ALA A 89 -2.28 -7.87 9.14
C ALA A 89 -3.79 -7.57 9.11
N ALA A 90 -4.21 -6.46 9.73
CA ALA A 90 -5.57 -5.94 9.69
C ALA A 90 -6.01 -5.59 8.26
N GLU A 91 -5.16 -4.87 7.52
CA GLU A 91 -5.39 -4.56 6.10
C GLU A 91 -5.65 -5.83 5.29
N ARG A 92 -4.82 -6.87 5.45
CA ARG A 92 -4.98 -8.11 4.70
C ARG A 92 -6.35 -8.74 4.89
N VAL A 93 -6.87 -8.75 6.12
CA VAL A 93 -8.22 -9.25 6.42
C VAL A 93 -9.27 -8.49 5.61
N LEU A 94 -9.18 -7.16 5.59
CA LEU A 94 -10.13 -6.33 4.84
C LEU A 94 -9.98 -6.52 3.34
N VAL A 95 -8.74 -6.59 2.83
CA VAL A 95 -8.44 -6.77 1.41
C VAL A 95 -8.97 -8.10 0.90
N ASP A 96 -8.72 -9.20 1.62
CA ASP A 96 -9.18 -10.54 1.23
C ASP A 96 -10.73 -10.55 1.16
N ARG A 97 -11.40 -9.94 2.15
CA ARG A 97 -12.87 -9.84 2.18
C ARG A 97 -13.44 -8.93 1.10
N ALA A 98 -12.82 -7.78 0.84
CA ALA A 98 -13.24 -6.86 -0.21
C ALA A 98 -13.06 -7.50 -1.59
N TYR A 99 -11.95 -8.21 -1.79
CA TYR A 99 -11.65 -8.92 -3.03
C TYR A 99 -12.74 -9.94 -3.38
N GLU A 100 -13.10 -10.82 -2.43
CA GLU A 100 -14.17 -11.81 -2.60
C GLU A 100 -15.51 -11.15 -2.97
N ARG A 101 -15.91 -10.10 -2.25
CA ARG A 101 -17.18 -9.40 -2.50
C ARG A 101 -17.20 -8.69 -3.85
N MET A 102 -16.10 -8.08 -4.25
CA MET A 102 -15.98 -7.40 -5.54
C MET A 102 -16.03 -8.39 -6.70
N LEU A 103 -15.33 -9.52 -6.61
CA LEU A 103 -15.42 -10.59 -7.60
C LEU A 103 -16.85 -11.11 -7.76
N ALA A 104 -17.50 -11.46 -6.65
CA ALA A 104 -18.87 -11.97 -6.66
C ALA A 104 -19.86 -10.97 -7.26
N SER A 105 -19.74 -9.69 -6.90
CA SER A 105 -20.61 -8.62 -7.41
C SER A 105 -20.42 -8.39 -8.91
N ALA A 106 -19.17 -8.38 -9.39
CA ALA A 106 -18.87 -8.20 -10.80
C ALA A 106 -19.39 -9.37 -11.65
N VAL A 107 -19.19 -10.61 -11.20
CA VAL A 107 -19.69 -11.81 -11.90
C VAL A 107 -21.22 -11.85 -11.90
N ALA A 108 -21.88 -11.51 -10.80
CA ALA A 108 -23.35 -11.40 -10.74
C ALA A 108 -23.89 -10.33 -11.71
N ALA A 109 -23.11 -9.28 -11.99
CA ALA A 109 -23.43 -8.26 -12.98
C ALA A 109 -23.01 -8.63 -14.43
N GLY A 110 -22.52 -9.86 -14.66
CA GLY A 110 -22.07 -10.33 -15.97
C GLY A 110 -20.73 -9.74 -16.43
N LYS A 111 -19.99 -9.07 -15.55
CA LYS A 111 -18.66 -8.50 -15.85
C LYS A 111 -17.58 -9.47 -15.41
N THR A 112 -17.04 -10.25 -16.36
CA THR A 112 -16.08 -11.35 -16.08
C THR A 112 -14.62 -10.98 -16.38
N SER A 113 -14.31 -9.69 -16.45
CA SER A 113 -12.95 -9.20 -16.67
C SER A 113 -12.34 -8.61 -15.40
N ILE A 114 -11.04 -8.85 -15.21
CA ILE A 114 -10.25 -8.29 -14.12
C ILE A 114 -8.90 -7.81 -14.63
N ILE A 115 -8.50 -6.61 -14.18
CA ILE A 115 -7.17 -6.05 -14.39
C ILE A 115 -6.42 -6.07 -13.06
N LEU A 116 -5.21 -6.63 -13.07
CA LEU A 116 -4.27 -6.62 -11.96
C LEU A 116 -3.12 -5.67 -12.32
N LEU A 117 -3.02 -4.52 -11.65
CA LEU A 117 -1.84 -3.66 -11.77
C LEU A 117 -0.77 -4.19 -10.82
N THR A 118 0.47 -4.31 -11.30
CA THR A 118 1.60 -4.79 -10.50
C THR A 118 2.87 -3.98 -10.79
N GLY A 119 3.75 -3.91 -9.78
CA GLY A 119 4.99 -3.16 -9.86
C GLY A 119 5.43 -2.68 -8.48
N THR A 120 6.75 -2.67 -8.27
CA THR A 120 7.38 -2.26 -7.01
C THR A 120 6.89 -0.87 -6.57
N GLY A 121 6.84 -0.65 -5.26
CA GLY A 121 6.53 0.68 -4.73
C GLY A 121 7.45 1.76 -5.31
N GLY A 122 6.87 2.83 -5.85
CA GLY A 122 7.63 3.88 -6.54
C GLY A 122 7.88 3.64 -8.03
N SER A 123 7.42 2.52 -8.62
CA SER A 123 7.63 2.25 -10.05
C SER A 123 6.90 3.19 -11.00
N GLY A 124 5.85 3.88 -10.53
CA GLY A 124 5.07 4.82 -11.31
C GLY A 124 3.76 4.27 -11.87
N LYS A 125 3.19 3.18 -11.30
CA LYS A 125 1.91 2.59 -11.72
C LYS A 125 0.83 3.63 -12.07
N SER A 126 0.47 4.49 -11.11
CA SER A 126 -0.57 5.51 -11.29
C SER A 126 -0.23 6.53 -12.39
N PHE A 127 1.05 6.78 -12.65
CA PHE A 127 1.49 7.68 -13.71
C PHE A 127 1.42 6.99 -15.08
N SER A 128 1.93 5.77 -15.18
CA SER A 128 1.96 4.97 -16.41
C SER A 128 0.58 4.54 -16.89
N THR A 129 -0.41 4.44 -15.98
CA THR A 129 -1.78 4.02 -16.32
C THR A 129 -2.79 5.17 -16.32
N ARG A 130 -2.36 6.43 -16.16
CA ARG A 130 -3.27 7.59 -15.97
C ARG A 130 -4.21 7.87 -17.15
N THR A 131 -3.83 7.44 -18.36
CA THR A 131 -4.60 7.63 -19.59
C THR A 131 -5.39 6.38 -19.99
N MET A 132 -5.29 5.30 -19.21
CA MET A 132 -6.04 4.07 -19.45
C MET A 132 -7.43 4.20 -18.83
N ASP A 133 -8.45 3.76 -19.56
CA ASP A 133 -9.81 3.67 -19.06
C ASP A 133 -10.09 2.23 -18.58
N PHE A 134 -10.48 2.10 -17.31
CA PHE A 134 -10.79 0.82 -16.67
C PHE A 134 -12.28 0.73 -16.29
N SER A 135 -13.11 1.70 -16.67
CA SER A 135 -14.51 1.78 -16.27
C SER A 135 -15.38 0.63 -16.82
N GLY A 136 -14.98 0.06 -17.96
CA GLY A 136 -15.65 -1.10 -18.58
C GLY A 136 -15.38 -2.43 -17.86
N GLU A 137 -14.36 -2.49 -17.02
CA GLU A 137 -13.91 -3.75 -16.42
C GLU A 137 -14.78 -4.18 -15.24
N GLY A 138 -14.86 -5.50 -15.02
CA GLY A 138 -15.49 -6.05 -13.82
C GLY A 138 -14.77 -5.61 -12.55
N MET A 139 -13.44 -5.65 -12.57
CA MET A 139 -12.62 -5.26 -11.43
C MET A 139 -11.24 -4.76 -11.84
N LEU A 140 -10.75 -3.72 -11.16
CA LEU A 140 -9.36 -3.27 -11.20
C LEU A 140 -8.74 -3.49 -9.82
N TYR A 141 -7.68 -4.30 -9.72
CA TYR A 141 -6.94 -4.50 -8.48
C TYR A 141 -5.57 -3.81 -8.57
N ASP A 142 -5.44 -2.67 -7.91
CA ASP A 142 -4.20 -1.89 -7.85
C ASP A 142 -3.38 -2.29 -6.62
N SER A 143 -2.41 -3.17 -6.82
CA SER A 143 -1.52 -3.60 -5.75
C SER A 143 -0.08 -3.67 -6.25
N ALA A 144 0.89 -3.71 -5.33
CA ALA A 144 2.28 -3.86 -5.72
C ALA A 144 2.59 -5.30 -6.19
N PHE A 145 1.85 -6.29 -5.66
CA PHE A 145 2.09 -7.73 -5.84
C PHE A 145 3.57 -8.09 -5.83
N ASN A 146 4.30 -7.70 -4.78
CA ASN A 146 5.77 -7.80 -4.74
C ASN A 146 6.32 -9.22 -4.98
N SER A 147 5.52 -10.28 -4.83
CA SER A 147 5.93 -11.67 -5.08
C SER A 147 5.04 -12.36 -6.11
N TYR A 148 5.62 -13.19 -6.98
CA TYR A 148 4.88 -14.04 -7.94
C TYR A 148 3.78 -14.87 -7.26
N LYS A 149 4.08 -15.56 -6.15
CA LYS A 149 3.13 -16.41 -5.42
C LYS A 149 1.83 -15.71 -5.00
N LYS A 150 1.91 -14.42 -4.63
CA LYS A 150 0.72 -13.63 -4.27
C LYS A 150 -0.10 -13.29 -5.51
N LEU A 151 0.57 -12.89 -6.59
CA LEU A 151 -0.09 -12.59 -7.85
C LEU A 151 -0.77 -13.83 -8.45
N SER A 152 -0.07 -14.97 -8.46
CA SER A 152 -0.61 -16.25 -8.94
C SER A 152 -1.85 -16.66 -8.14
N SER A 153 -1.80 -16.60 -6.80
CA SER A 153 -2.96 -16.89 -5.95
C SER A 153 -4.15 -15.99 -6.23
N VAL A 154 -3.94 -14.71 -6.56
CA VAL A 154 -5.02 -13.78 -6.92
C VAL A 154 -5.59 -14.11 -8.30
N ILE A 155 -4.74 -14.46 -9.28
CA ILE A 155 -5.20 -14.92 -10.59
C ILE A 155 -6.07 -16.18 -10.45
N ASP A 156 -5.61 -17.17 -9.67
CA ASP A 156 -6.33 -18.42 -9.45
C ASP A 156 -7.70 -18.20 -8.80
N GLN A 157 -7.75 -17.33 -7.79
CA GLN A 157 -9.00 -16.97 -7.10
C GLN A 157 -9.96 -16.23 -8.04
N ALA A 158 -9.49 -15.28 -8.84
CA ALA A 158 -10.31 -14.59 -9.84
C ALA A 158 -10.93 -15.60 -10.83
N LYS A 159 -10.10 -16.49 -11.39
CA LYS A 159 -10.57 -17.51 -12.34
C LYS A 159 -11.58 -18.45 -11.70
N ALA A 160 -11.32 -18.91 -10.47
CA ALA A 160 -12.23 -19.76 -9.72
C ALA A 160 -13.57 -19.07 -9.41
N ALA A 161 -13.57 -17.74 -9.24
CA ALA A 161 -14.79 -16.96 -9.05
C ALA A 161 -15.58 -16.70 -10.34
N GLY A 162 -15.05 -17.07 -11.51
CA GLY A 162 -15.71 -16.88 -12.81
C GLY A 162 -15.19 -15.70 -13.64
N MET A 163 -14.05 -15.12 -13.28
CA MET A 163 -13.37 -14.15 -14.16
C MET A 163 -12.70 -14.88 -15.32
N THR A 164 -13.23 -14.71 -16.52
CA THR A 164 -12.74 -15.38 -17.73
C THR A 164 -11.70 -14.56 -18.49
N HIS A 165 -11.63 -13.25 -18.26
CA HIS A 165 -10.66 -12.36 -18.91
C HIS A 165 -9.77 -11.72 -17.85
N VAL A 166 -8.59 -12.28 -17.64
CA VAL A 166 -7.62 -11.77 -16.67
C VAL A 166 -6.50 -11.05 -17.41
N LYS A 167 -6.28 -9.80 -17.05
CA LYS A 167 -5.19 -8.96 -17.57
C LYS A 167 -4.26 -8.55 -16.45
N VAL A 168 -2.96 -8.68 -16.66
CA VAL A 168 -1.92 -8.19 -15.74
C VAL A 168 -1.16 -7.07 -16.44
N ILE A 169 -1.21 -5.87 -15.86
CA ILE A 169 -0.38 -4.74 -16.30
C ILE A 169 0.81 -4.65 -15.35
N ALA A 170 1.99 -5.00 -15.84
CA ALA A 170 3.24 -4.97 -15.09
C ALA A 170 4.06 -3.72 -15.44
N ILE A 171 4.41 -2.94 -14.42
CA ILE A 171 5.18 -1.70 -14.57
C ILE A 171 6.54 -1.86 -13.91
N TYR A 172 7.60 -1.75 -14.71
CA TYR A 172 8.99 -1.72 -14.27
C TYR A 172 9.53 -0.31 -14.16
N ASN A 173 10.45 -0.12 -13.22
CA ASN A 173 11.32 1.03 -13.12
C ASN A 173 12.58 0.59 -12.38
N ASP A 174 13.70 1.26 -12.57
CA ASP A 174 14.94 0.91 -11.88
C ASP A 174 14.84 1.23 -10.37
N LEU A 175 15.59 0.51 -9.54
CA LEU A 175 15.48 0.60 -8.09
C LEU A 175 15.82 1.99 -7.54
N ILE A 176 16.82 2.68 -8.09
CA ILE A 176 17.22 4.01 -7.61
C ILE A 176 16.12 5.04 -7.93
N THR A 177 15.48 4.94 -9.09
CA THR A 177 14.30 5.76 -9.43
C THR A 177 13.10 5.41 -8.54
N CYS A 178 12.84 4.12 -8.27
CA CYS A 178 11.80 3.72 -7.32
C CYS A 178 12.04 4.32 -5.93
N PHE A 179 13.28 4.35 -5.47
CA PHE A 179 13.66 4.93 -4.18
C PHE A 179 13.43 6.45 -4.13
N LYS A 180 13.90 7.17 -5.15
CA LYS A 180 13.65 8.61 -5.31
C LYS A 180 12.16 8.94 -5.34
N ASN A 181 11.40 8.19 -6.12
CA ASN A 181 9.94 8.35 -6.20
C ASN A 181 9.26 8.07 -4.85
N SER A 182 9.76 7.09 -4.11
CA SER A 182 9.28 6.77 -2.76
C SER A 182 9.52 7.92 -1.78
N ILE A 183 10.72 8.52 -1.78
CA ILE A 183 11.03 9.71 -0.98
C ILE A 183 10.12 10.87 -1.36
N ALA A 184 10.02 11.20 -2.66
CA ALA A 184 9.19 12.29 -3.15
C ALA A 184 7.71 12.11 -2.77
N ARG A 185 7.20 10.88 -2.86
CA ARG A 185 5.84 10.55 -2.38
C ARG A 185 5.73 10.64 -0.86
N GLY A 186 6.75 10.22 -0.14
CA GLY A 186 6.83 10.32 1.32
C GLY A 186 6.74 11.76 1.81
N LYS A 187 7.48 12.69 1.21
CA LYS A 187 7.41 14.12 1.52
C LYS A 187 6.00 14.69 1.29
N ARG A 188 5.34 14.32 0.18
CA ARG A 188 4.00 14.84 -0.18
C ARG A 188 2.85 14.21 0.61
N ALA A 189 2.94 12.92 0.89
CA ALA A 189 1.80 12.12 1.37
C ALA A 189 2.08 11.35 2.67
N LYS A 190 3.24 11.57 3.31
CA LYS A 190 3.71 10.86 4.51
C LYS A 190 3.83 9.33 4.33
N ARG A 191 4.00 8.88 3.08
CA ARG A 191 4.03 7.47 2.69
C ARG A 191 5.40 7.04 2.14
N PHE A 192 6.37 6.97 3.04
CA PHE A 192 7.72 6.47 2.76
C PHE A 192 7.73 4.94 2.68
N LEU A 193 8.76 4.40 2.04
CA LEU A 193 9.10 2.98 2.10
C LEU A 193 10.49 2.85 2.71
N GLY A 194 10.60 2.05 3.76
CA GLY A 194 11.88 1.73 4.38
C GLY A 194 12.85 1.07 3.40
N LEU A 195 14.14 1.36 3.52
CA LEU A 195 15.18 0.89 2.61
C LEU A 195 15.17 -0.63 2.39
N LYS A 196 15.26 -1.40 3.49
CA LYS A 196 15.29 -2.87 3.42
C LYS A 196 14.02 -3.44 2.80
N TYR A 197 12.86 -2.88 3.16
CA TYR A 197 11.58 -3.27 2.57
C TYR A 197 11.55 -3.02 1.06
N LEU A 198 12.01 -1.85 0.59
CA LEU A 198 12.03 -1.54 -0.85
C LEU A 198 12.96 -2.49 -1.62
N ILE A 199 14.18 -2.72 -1.11
CA ILE A 199 15.15 -3.65 -1.73
C ILE A 199 14.57 -5.06 -1.81
N GLY A 200 14.00 -5.57 -0.72
CA GLY A 200 13.38 -6.90 -0.69
C GLY A 200 12.16 -6.98 -1.63
N ALA A 201 11.31 -5.96 -1.63
CA ALA A 201 10.17 -5.88 -2.53
C ALA A 201 10.61 -5.88 -4.00
N PHE A 202 11.69 -5.17 -4.34
CA PHE A 202 12.25 -5.13 -5.68
C PHE A 202 12.79 -6.50 -6.10
N ARG A 203 13.66 -7.13 -5.29
CA ARG A 203 14.22 -8.47 -5.56
C ARG A 203 13.14 -9.54 -5.73
N ASN A 204 12.04 -9.46 -5.00
CA ASN A 204 10.92 -10.41 -5.14
C ASN A 204 10.21 -10.36 -6.51
N ASN A 205 10.58 -9.41 -7.38
CA ASN A 205 10.11 -9.35 -8.76
C ASN A 205 10.97 -10.15 -9.76
N ILE A 206 12.13 -10.68 -9.35
CA ILE A 206 12.98 -11.52 -10.21
C ILE A 206 12.14 -12.64 -10.84
N ASN A 207 12.30 -12.84 -12.15
CA ASN A 207 11.62 -13.85 -12.97
C ASN A 207 10.09 -13.79 -12.99
N LYS A 208 9.45 -12.75 -12.41
CA LYS A 208 7.99 -12.71 -12.28
C LYS A 208 7.28 -12.73 -13.63
N ILE A 209 7.79 -11.99 -14.61
CA ILE A 209 7.20 -11.94 -15.95
C ILE A 209 7.30 -13.30 -16.62
N SER A 210 8.48 -13.93 -16.64
CA SER A 210 8.67 -15.27 -17.18
C SER A 210 7.77 -16.30 -16.49
N LEU A 211 7.64 -16.25 -15.16
CA LEU A 211 6.77 -17.16 -14.41
C LEU A 211 5.29 -16.95 -14.72
N LEU A 212 4.85 -15.70 -14.96
CA LEU A 212 3.48 -15.43 -15.40
C LEU A 212 3.24 -15.96 -16.81
N HIS A 213 4.15 -15.66 -17.73
CA HIS A 213 4.04 -16.05 -19.13
C HIS A 213 3.99 -17.58 -19.29
N MET A 214 4.82 -18.32 -18.52
CA MET A 214 4.82 -19.79 -18.56
C MET A 214 3.59 -20.43 -17.91
N ASN A 215 3.16 -19.93 -16.74
CA ASN A 215 2.15 -20.61 -15.93
C ASN A 215 0.72 -20.13 -16.20
N TYR A 216 0.57 -18.97 -16.85
CA TYR A 216 -0.71 -18.36 -17.20
C TYR A 216 -0.72 -17.86 -18.66
N PRO A 217 -0.56 -18.75 -19.65
CA PRO A 217 -0.49 -18.35 -21.07
C PRO A 217 -1.79 -17.72 -21.60
N ASP A 218 -2.90 -17.88 -20.88
CA ASP A 218 -4.21 -17.31 -21.19
C ASP A 218 -4.45 -15.92 -20.56
N VAL A 219 -3.54 -15.47 -19.69
CA VAL A 219 -3.59 -14.12 -19.08
C VAL A 219 -2.99 -13.11 -20.04
N GLU A 220 -3.72 -12.02 -20.31
CA GLU A 220 -3.18 -10.91 -21.10
C GLU A 220 -2.11 -10.17 -20.28
N LEU A 221 -0.86 -10.21 -20.73
CA LEU A 221 0.26 -9.51 -20.11
C LEU A 221 0.55 -8.21 -20.87
N VAL A 222 0.34 -7.07 -20.19
CA VAL A 222 0.75 -5.75 -20.67
C VAL A 222 1.95 -5.30 -19.86
N THR A 223 3.08 -5.07 -20.54
CA THR A 223 4.35 -4.72 -19.90
C THR A 223 4.76 -3.30 -20.24
N ILE A 224 5.08 -2.50 -19.21
CA ILE A 224 5.44 -1.09 -19.34
C ILE A 224 6.80 -0.85 -18.66
N ASP A 225 7.76 -0.39 -19.44
CA ASP A 225 9.06 0.08 -18.98
C ASP A 225 9.00 1.58 -18.67
N ASN A 226 9.06 1.91 -17.38
CA ASN A 226 9.11 3.27 -16.86
C ASN A 226 10.49 3.63 -16.27
N THR A 227 11.57 2.99 -16.72
CA THR A 227 12.95 3.26 -16.27
C THR A 227 13.27 4.75 -16.31
N GLY A 228 13.83 5.28 -15.22
CA GLY A 228 14.15 6.71 -15.11
C GLY A 228 12.96 7.65 -15.25
N ASN A 229 11.72 7.17 -15.04
CA ASN A 229 10.48 7.91 -15.28
C ASN A 229 10.33 8.40 -16.74
N ASN A 230 10.72 7.57 -17.72
CA ASN A 230 10.73 7.89 -19.16
C ASN A 230 9.35 8.19 -19.81
N GLY A 231 8.25 8.18 -19.05
CA GLY A 231 6.90 8.36 -19.59
C GLY A 231 6.05 7.08 -19.59
N GLY A 232 6.66 5.91 -19.34
CA GLY A 232 6.01 4.60 -19.41
C GLY A 232 5.89 4.13 -20.86
N ARG A 233 6.94 3.47 -21.36
CA ARG A 233 6.98 2.88 -22.71
C ARG A 233 6.40 1.46 -22.67
N PRO A 234 5.37 1.12 -23.46
CA PRO A 234 4.97 -0.27 -23.67
C PRO A 234 6.12 -1.07 -24.30
N VAL A 235 6.38 -2.26 -23.78
CA VAL A 235 7.43 -3.18 -24.26
C VAL A 235 6.84 -4.57 -24.48
N THR A 236 7.50 -5.42 -25.25
CA THR A 236 7.05 -6.82 -25.39
C THR A 236 7.28 -7.61 -24.10
N VAL A 237 6.63 -8.78 -23.99
CA VAL A 237 6.85 -9.68 -22.86
C VAL A 237 8.31 -10.15 -22.84
N GLU A 238 8.90 -10.44 -23.99
CA GLU A 238 10.31 -10.86 -24.12
C GLU A 238 11.27 -9.76 -23.65
N GLU A 239 11.00 -8.49 -23.99
CA GLU A 239 11.75 -7.35 -23.46
C GLU A 239 11.61 -7.27 -21.92
N ALA A 240 10.41 -7.48 -21.39
CA ALA A 240 10.12 -7.39 -19.96
C ALA A 240 10.70 -8.54 -19.13
N GLU A 241 10.88 -9.72 -19.73
CA GLU A 241 11.60 -10.84 -19.11
C GLU A 241 13.08 -10.51 -18.84
N GLN A 242 13.65 -9.51 -19.53
CA GLN A 242 15.02 -9.03 -19.33
C GLN A 242 15.14 -7.90 -18.29
N TRP A 243 14.05 -7.52 -17.61
CA TRP A 243 14.11 -6.50 -16.57
C TRP A 243 15.02 -6.90 -15.41
N GLN A 244 15.93 -6.00 -15.02
CA GLN A 244 16.93 -6.28 -14.00
C GLN A 244 16.39 -5.97 -12.61
N TYR A 245 16.11 -7.04 -11.85
CA TYR A 245 15.69 -6.95 -10.46
C TYR A 245 16.79 -7.33 -9.45
N ASP A 246 17.99 -7.63 -9.95
CA ASP A 246 19.17 -7.80 -9.11
C ASP A 246 19.55 -6.49 -8.45
N VAL A 247 20.07 -6.60 -7.22
CA VAL A 247 20.47 -5.44 -6.43
C VAL A 247 21.92 -5.63 -6.01
N PRO A 248 22.88 -5.26 -6.88
CA PRO A 248 24.30 -5.32 -6.57
C PRO A 248 24.70 -4.26 -5.54
N ALA A 249 25.89 -4.46 -4.93
CA ALA A 249 26.37 -3.63 -3.82
C ALA A 249 26.53 -2.14 -4.18
N ASP A 250 26.90 -1.83 -5.42
CA ASP A 250 27.04 -0.46 -5.92
C ASP A 250 25.68 0.25 -5.99
N LEU A 251 24.61 -0.48 -6.34
CA LEU A 251 23.26 0.07 -6.37
C LEU A 251 22.75 0.40 -4.97
N ILE A 252 23.02 -0.48 -3.98
CA ILE A 252 22.74 -0.19 -2.57
C ILE A 252 23.54 1.06 -2.12
N THR A 253 24.83 1.11 -2.44
CA THR A 253 25.70 2.25 -2.13
C THR A 253 25.12 3.55 -2.70
N ARG A 254 24.66 3.56 -3.96
CA ARG A 254 24.03 4.73 -4.59
C ARG A 254 22.74 5.16 -3.89
N MET A 255 21.93 4.22 -3.41
CA MET A 255 20.73 4.55 -2.62
C MET A 255 21.11 5.20 -1.28
N LEU A 256 22.12 4.67 -0.59
CA LEU A 256 22.58 5.19 0.70
C LEU A 256 23.20 6.59 0.55
N VAL A 257 24.01 6.81 -0.49
CA VAL A 257 24.56 8.14 -0.82
C VAL A 257 23.42 9.13 -1.07
N HIS A 258 22.42 8.75 -1.86
CA HIS A 258 21.27 9.61 -2.11
C HIS A 258 20.49 9.92 -0.82
N PHE A 259 20.30 8.93 0.06
CA PHE A 259 19.62 9.14 1.33
C PHE A 259 20.39 10.11 2.25
N LEU A 260 21.70 9.95 2.39
CA LEU A 260 22.51 10.88 3.17
C LEU A 260 22.51 12.28 2.59
N HIS A 261 22.59 12.41 1.26
CA HIS A 261 22.47 13.72 0.61
C HIS A 261 21.14 14.42 0.94
N GLU A 262 20.01 13.70 0.91
CA GLU A 262 18.71 14.26 1.32
C GLU A 262 18.68 14.69 2.80
N ILE A 263 19.45 14.04 3.68
CA ILE A 263 19.58 14.46 5.09
C ILE A 263 20.47 15.71 5.19
N ASP A 264 21.63 15.70 4.52
CA ASP A 264 22.63 16.77 4.63
C ASP A 264 22.13 18.09 4.03
N GLU A 265 21.30 18.04 2.97
CA GLU A 265 20.63 19.23 2.41
C GLU A 265 19.42 19.71 3.23
N GLY A 266 19.07 19.01 4.32
CA GLY A 266 17.89 19.33 5.14
C GLY A 266 16.55 19.00 4.47
N GLU A 267 16.59 18.24 3.38
CA GLU A 267 15.45 17.82 2.58
C GLU A 267 14.62 16.70 3.23
N LEU A 268 15.24 15.91 4.11
CA LEU A 268 14.59 14.96 5.01
C LEU A 268 14.89 15.33 6.46
N VAL A 269 13.84 15.41 7.29
CA VAL A 269 13.95 15.83 8.69
C VAL A 269 13.14 14.95 9.64
N GLY A 270 13.61 14.84 10.89
CA GLY A 270 12.88 14.22 12.00
C GLY A 270 12.33 12.83 11.66
N GLN A 271 11.03 12.63 11.87
CA GLN A 271 10.34 11.36 11.60
C GLN A 271 10.50 10.86 10.16
N GLN A 272 10.73 11.73 9.17
CA GLN A 272 10.91 11.31 7.78
C GLN A 272 12.20 10.47 7.61
N ILE A 273 13.26 10.84 8.33
CA ILE A 273 14.53 10.09 8.34
C ILE A 273 14.27 8.68 8.88
N LEU A 274 13.54 8.58 9.99
CA LEU A 274 13.17 7.29 10.59
C LEU A 274 12.33 6.45 9.63
N SER A 275 11.37 7.05 8.94
CA SER A 275 10.49 6.35 7.99
C SER A 275 11.19 5.88 6.71
N VAL A 276 12.19 6.61 6.21
CA VAL A 276 13.01 6.20 5.05
C VAL A 276 14.01 5.11 5.43
N ALA A 277 14.64 5.22 6.60
CA ALA A 277 15.50 4.16 7.12
C ALA A 277 14.69 2.87 7.32
N GLY A 278 13.55 2.96 8.00
CA GLY A 278 12.80 1.80 8.50
C GLY A 278 13.44 1.24 9.77
N ASP A 279 12.86 0.20 10.36
CA ASP A 279 13.38 -0.37 11.62
C ASP A 279 14.53 -1.35 11.41
N ASP A 280 14.73 -1.83 10.18
CA ASP A 280 15.60 -2.94 9.85
C ASP A 280 16.70 -2.61 8.83
N TYR A 281 16.97 -1.32 8.56
CA TYR A 281 18.03 -0.90 7.61
C TYR A 281 19.43 -1.44 7.94
N LEU A 282 19.73 -1.71 9.22
CA LEU A 282 20.98 -2.33 9.64
C LEU A 282 21.13 -3.80 9.17
N GLN A 283 20.03 -4.42 8.74
CA GLN A 283 19.98 -5.81 8.27
C GLN A 283 19.97 -5.89 6.73
N ILE A 284 20.33 -4.81 6.02
CA ILE A 284 20.44 -4.84 4.55
C ILE A 284 21.63 -5.72 4.17
N GLU A 285 21.38 -6.77 3.40
CA GLU A 285 22.40 -7.70 2.94
C GLU A 285 22.95 -7.33 1.55
N GLY A 286 24.21 -7.71 1.29
CA GLY A 286 24.87 -7.53 0.00
C GLY A 286 25.55 -6.17 -0.18
N MET A 287 25.89 -5.49 0.90
CA MET A 287 26.68 -4.25 0.88
C MET A 287 28.17 -4.55 0.71
N ASN A 288 28.91 -3.57 0.18
CA ASN A 288 30.38 -3.53 0.24
C ASN A 288 30.83 -2.65 1.42
N ASP A 289 32.14 -2.56 1.66
CA ASP A 289 32.72 -1.76 2.75
C ASP A 289 32.24 -0.31 2.76
N THR A 290 32.12 0.31 1.57
CA THR A 290 31.58 1.67 1.43
C THR A 290 30.12 1.75 1.88
N GLY A 291 29.28 0.81 1.44
CA GLY A 291 27.89 0.71 1.86
C GLY A 291 27.75 0.52 3.37
N GLU A 292 28.58 -0.34 3.98
CA GLU A 292 28.59 -0.53 5.43
C GLU A 292 28.96 0.76 6.19
N ALA A 293 29.97 1.49 5.70
CA ALA A 293 30.36 2.77 6.29
C ALA A 293 29.22 3.81 6.20
N LEU A 294 28.52 3.88 5.06
CA LEU A 294 27.38 4.77 4.86
C LEU A 294 26.19 4.40 5.77
N VAL A 295 25.89 3.11 5.93
CA VAL A 295 24.83 2.66 6.86
C VAL A 295 25.14 3.04 8.30
N ARG A 296 26.41 2.98 8.73
CA ARG A 296 26.82 3.43 10.07
C ARG A 296 26.68 4.95 10.24
N GLU A 297 26.94 5.74 9.19
CA GLU A 297 26.64 7.18 9.21
C GLU A 297 25.14 7.44 9.33
N ILE A 298 24.33 6.77 8.51
CA ILE A 298 22.86 6.86 8.58
C ILE A 298 22.35 6.48 9.97
N ASP A 299 22.89 5.42 10.57
CA ASP A 299 22.53 5.01 11.93
C ASP A 299 22.80 6.12 12.94
N ARG A 300 23.97 6.76 12.88
CA ARG A 300 24.27 7.91 13.75
C ARG A 300 23.24 9.03 13.59
N ARG A 301 22.85 9.37 12.36
CA ARG A 301 21.79 10.37 12.09
C ARG A 301 20.43 9.93 12.64
N VAL A 302 20.05 8.67 12.45
CA VAL A 302 18.81 8.08 12.98
C VAL A 302 18.77 8.14 14.51
N GLN A 303 19.87 7.79 15.19
CA GLN A 303 19.93 7.84 16.66
C GLN A 303 19.84 9.28 17.18
N ALA A 304 20.49 10.24 16.52
CA ALA A 304 20.39 11.66 16.89
C ALA A 304 18.93 12.15 16.83
N VAL A 305 18.22 11.87 15.72
CA VAL A 305 16.79 12.20 15.57
C VAL A 305 15.95 11.54 16.67
N LYS A 306 16.20 10.25 16.98
CA LYS A 306 15.47 9.55 18.06
C LYS A 306 15.70 10.17 19.44
N GLN A 307 16.88 10.76 19.68
CA GLN A 307 17.17 11.46 20.93
C GLN A 307 16.46 12.81 20.98
N GLU A 308 16.51 13.58 19.89
CA GLU A 308 15.82 14.88 19.77
C GLU A 308 14.31 14.73 19.98
N MET A 309 13.69 13.70 19.41
CA MET A 309 12.24 13.46 19.55
C MET A 309 11.79 13.01 20.95
N LYS A 310 12.71 12.64 21.85
CA LYS A 310 12.39 12.28 23.24
C LYS A 310 12.34 13.50 24.17
N HIS A 311 12.78 14.66 23.70
CA HIS A 311 12.82 15.92 24.43
C HIS A 311 11.74 16.88 23.93
#